data_AF-A0AA51RH03-F1
#
_entry.id   AF-A0AA51RH03-F1
#
_cell.length_a   1.000
_cell.length_b   1.000
_cell.length_c   1.000
_cell.angle_alpha   90.00
_cell.angle_beta   90.00
_cell.angle_gamma   90.00
#
_symmetry.space_group_name_H-M   'P 1'
#
loop_
_entity.id
_entity.type
_entity.pdbx_description
1 polymer ?
#
loop_
_entity_poly.entity_id
_entity_poly.type
_entity_poly.pdbx_seq_one_letter_code
_entity_poly.pdbx_strand_id
1 'polypeptide(L)' 'MPKKETIGVVVSNKMNKTVIVIETKPTAHKKYGKIVSKTNRYYVDDPNNECKVGDKVQIEETRPLSKNKRWKIIQLMEQ' A
#
# COMPACT_ATOMS: atom_id res chain seq x y z
N MET A 1 -4.42 14.03 -15.23
CA MET A 1 -3.26 13.15 -15.08
C MET A 1 -3.72 11.84 -14.45
N PRO A 2 -3.23 10.68 -14.91
CA PRO A 2 -3.59 9.41 -14.30
C PRO A 2 -3.10 9.35 -12.86
N LYS A 3 -3.92 8.80 -11.96
CA LYS A 3 -3.51 8.58 -10.57
C LYS A 3 -2.61 7.35 -10.52
N LYS A 4 -1.64 7.36 -9.61
CA LYS A 4 -0.73 6.23 -9.45
C LYS A 4 -1.46 5.10 -8.73
N GLU A 5 -1.39 3.93 -9.33
CA GLU A 5 -1.90 2.68 -8.76
C GLU A 5 -0.74 1.78 -8.35
N THR A 6 -0.96 0.99 -7.31
CA THR A 6 0.06 0.09 -6.76
C THR A 6 -0.62 -1.12 -6.13
N ILE A 7 0.03 -2.27 -6.16
CA ILE A 7 -0.45 -3.50 -5.53
C ILE A 7 0.44 -3.79 -4.33
N GLY A 8 -0.16 -4.18 -3.21
CA GLY A 8 0.58 -4.54 -2.01
C GLY A 8 -0.18 -5.50 -1.11
N VAL A 9 0.46 -5.88 -0.02
CA VAL A 9 -0.09 -6.80 0.98
C VAL A 9 -0.41 -6.04 2.27
N VAL A 10 -1.55 -6.33 2.88
CA VAL A 10 -1.94 -5.77 4.17
C VAL A 10 -1.13 -6.40 5.29
N VAL A 11 -0.40 -5.58 6.05
CA VAL A 11 0.44 -6.04 7.17
C VAL A 11 -0.17 -5.73 8.53
N SER A 12 -0.98 -4.67 8.64
CA SER A 12 -1.61 -4.29 9.89
C SER A 12 -2.96 -3.63 9.67
N ASN A 13 -3.96 -4.12 10.41
CA ASN A 13 -5.28 -3.52 10.56
C ASN A 13 -5.53 -3.14 12.04
N LYS A 14 -4.53 -2.56 12.72
CA LYS A 14 -4.67 -2.13 14.13
C LYS A 14 -5.30 -0.74 14.29
N MET A 15 -5.36 0.05 13.22
CA MET A 15 -5.88 1.42 13.26
C MET A 15 -7.33 1.45 12.79
N ASN A 16 -8.13 2.34 13.37
CA ASN A 16 -9.52 2.50 12.93
C ASN A 16 -9.57 3.15 11.53
N LYS A 17 -10.37 2.56 10.65
CA LYS A 17 -10.60 2.97 9.26
C LYS A 17 -9.34 3.06 8.39
N THR A 18 -8.25 2.42 8.80
CA THR A 18 -6.94 2.61 8.16
C THR A 18 -6.12 1.34 8.23
N VAL A 19 -5.62 0.89 7.09
CA VAL A 19 -4.74 -0.28 7.00
C VAL A 19 -3.36 0.11 6.51
N ILE A 20 -2.35 -0.64 6.97
CA ILE A 20 -0.96 -0.50 6.51
C ILE A 20 -0.71 -1.53 5.42
N VAL A 21 -0.43 -1.03 4.22
CA VAL A 21 -0.09 -1.86 3.06
C VAL A 21 1.40 -1.75 2.77
N ILE A 22 2.02 -2.88 2.48
CA ILE A 22 3.41 -2.96 2.06
C ILE A 22 3.49 -3.31 0.58
N GLU A 23 4.28 -2.53 -0.14
CA GLU A 23 4.73 -2.84 -1.49
C GLU A 23 6.23 -3.18 -1.47
N THR A 24 6.60 -4.30 -2.08
CA THR A 24 8.00 -4.68 -2.29
C THR A 24 8.36 -4.52 -3.76
N LYS A 25 9.29 -3.60 -4.07
CA LYS A 25 9.80 -3.36 -5.41
C LYS A 25 11.28 -3.76 -5.51
N PRO A 26 11.69 -4.59 -6.49
CA PRO A 26 13.11 -4.77 -6.78
C PRO A 26 13.68 -3.48 -7.36
N THR A 27 14.85 -3.06 -6.90
CA THR A 27 15.56 -1.87 -7.40
C THR A 27 17.05 -2.17 -7.44
N ALA A 28 17.75 -1.76 -8.49
CA ALA A 28 19.19 -1.93 -8.59
C ALA A 28 19.92 -0.90 -7.70
N HIS A 29 20.92 -1.35 -6.94
CA HIS A 29 21.78 -0.44 -6.17
C HIS A 29 22.61 0.44 -7.13
N LYS A 30 22.55 1.77 -6.97
CA LYS A 30 23.14 2.75 -7.90
C LYS A 30 24.62 2.51 -8.23
N LYS A 31 25.43 2.12 -7.24
CA LYS A 31 26.88 1.88 -7.42
C LYS A 31 27.23 0.45 -7.84
N TYR A 32 26.46 -0.54 -7.41
CA TYR A 32 26.87 -1.95 -7.45
C TYR A 32 26.02 -2.82 -8.38
N GLY A 33 24.89 -2.31 -8.89
CA GLY A 33 24.00 -3.06 -9.79
C GLY A 33 23.24 -4.23 -9.13
N LYS A 34 23.59 -4.63 -7.89
CA LYS A 34 22.88 -5.68 -7.14
C LYS A 34 21.40 -5.30 -6.99
N ILE A 35 20.53 -6.23 -7.38
CA ILE A 35 19.08 -6.10 -7.20
C ILE A 35 18.76 -6.26 -5.72
N VAL A 36 18.22 -5.20 -5.11
CA VAL A 36 17.78 -5.17 -3.71
C VAL A 36 16.28 -4.92 -3.67
N SER A 37 15.58 -5.58 -2.74
CA SER A 37 14.16 -5.34 -2.50
C SER A 37 13.96 -4.09 -1.66
N LYS A 38 13.29 -3.07 -2.22
CA LYS A 38 12.86 -1.88 -1.49
C LYS A 38 11.41 -2.04 -1.03
N THR A 39 11.18 -1.82 0.25
CA THR A 39 9.88 -1.99 0.89
C THR A 39 9.28 -0.62 1.21
N ASN A 40 8.14 -0.29 0.61
CA ASN A 40 7.40 0.95 0.87
C ASN A 40 6.16 0.64 1.72
N ARG A 41 5.85 1.49 2.69
CA ARG A 41 4.66 1.39 3.55
C ARG A 41 3.67 2.49 3.20
N TYR A 42 2.42 2.12 3.02
CA TYR A 42 1.33 3.02 2.67
C TYR A 42 0.22 2.97 3.74
N TYR A 43 -0.28 4.15 4.11
CA TYR A 43 -1.45 4.31 4.97
C TYR A 43 -2.68 4.47 4.06
N VAL A 44 -3.56 3.49 4.12
CA VAL A 44 -4.65 3.34 3.16
C VAL A 44 -5.99 3.51 3.85
N ASP A 45 -6.92 4.20 3.19
CA ASP A 45 -8.30 4.36 3.61
C ASP A 45 -9.11 3.11 3.39
N ASP A 46 -9.68 2.61 4.48
CA ASP A 46 -10.65 1.52 4.52
C ASP A 46 -11.79 1.97 5.46
N PRO A 47 -12.85 2.62 4.96
CA PRO A 47 -13.91 3.17 5.81
C PRO A 47 -14.72 2.09 6.56
N ASN A 48 -14.76 0.86 6.02
CA ASN A 48 -15.59 -0.24 6.54
C ASN A 48 -14.78 -1.26 7.36
N ASN A 49 -13.45 -1.12 7.43
CA ASN A 49 -12.54 -2.07 8.10
C ASN A 49 -12.69 -3.51 7.58
N GLU A 50 -12.95 -3.67 6.29
CA GLU A 50 -13.22 -4.98 5.68
C GLU A 50 -11.92 -5.78 5.44
N CYS A 51 -10.77 -5.10 5.35
CA CYS A 51 -9.51 -5.74 4.98
C CYS A 51 -8.87 -6.49 6.14
N LYS A 52 -8.41 -7.72 5.89
CA LYS A 52 -7.68 -8.54 6.85
C LYS A 52 -6.18 -8.48 6.60
N VAL A 53 -5.41 -8.94 7.58
CA VAL A 53 -3.96 -9.05 7.46
C VAL A 53 -3.64 -10.24 6.55
N GLY A 54 -2.81 -10.02 5.53
CA GLY A 54 -2.47 -11.02 4.52
C GLY A 54 -3.09 -10.76 3.14
N ASP A 55 -4.14 -9.96 3.07
CA ASP A 55 -4.86 -9.70 1.83
C ASP A 55 -4.01 -8.94 0.82
N LYS A 56 -4.14 -9.30 -0.47
CA LYS A 56 -3.59 -8.53 -1.58
C LYS A 56 -4.58 -7.47 -2.03
N VAL A 57 -4.13 -6.21 -2.02
CA VAL A 57 -4.97 -5.04 -2.32
C VAL A 57 -4.33 -4.16 -3.39
N GLN A 58 -5.17 -3.64 -4.28
CA GLN A 58 -4.81 -2.58 -5.22
C GLN A 58 -5.20 -1.23 -4.63
N ILE A 59 -4.24 -0.32 -4.57
CA ILE A 59 -4.35 0.99 -3.94
C ILE A 59 -4.14 2.12 -4.95
N GLU A 60 -4.90 3.20 -4.80
CA GLU A 60 -4.83 4.43 -5.61
C GLU A 60 -4.38 5.62 -4.77
N GLU A 61 -3.59 6.52 -5.35
CA GLU A 61 -3.38 7.86 -4.77
C GLU A 61 -4.69 8.67 -4.71
N THR A 62 -4.90 9.35 -3.60
CA THR A 62 -6.05 10.23 -3.36
C THR A 62 -5.60 11.58 -2.78
N ARG A 63 -6.54 12.51 -2.61
CA ARG A 63 -6.28 13.73 -1.85
C ARG A 63 -5.80 13.37 -0.44
N PRO A 64 -4.99 14.20 0.22
CA PRO A 64 -4.62 13.96 1.61
C PRO A 64 -5.88 13.85 2.50
N LEU A 65 -6.07 12.69 3.12
CA LEU A 65 -7.15 12.45 4.10
C LEU A 65 -6.66 12.72 5.52
N SER A 66 -5.35 12.56 5.74
CA SER A 66 -4.65 12.90 6.98
C SER A 66 -3.18 13.21 6.66
N LYS A 67 -2.35 13.44 7.68
CA LYS A 67 -0.91 13.70 7.55
C LYS A 67 -0.21 12.63 6.68
N ASN A 68 -0.50 11.35 6.96
CA ASN A 68 0.12 10.20 6.30
C ASN A 68 -0.80 9.47 5.32
N LYS A 69 -2.12 9.58 5.51
CA LYS A 69 -3.15 8.84 4.76
C LYS A 69 -3.44 9.52 3.43
N ARG A 70 -2.93 8.93 2.34
CA ARG A 70 -2.96 9.48 0.97
C ARG A 70 -3.34 8.44 -0.08
N TRP A 71 -3.72 7.25 0.36
CA TRP A 71 -4.05 6.12 -0.49
C TRP A 71 -5.44 5.60 -0.13
N LYS A 72 -6.17 5.09 -1.12
CA LYS A 72 -7.45 4.38 -0.93
C LYS A 72 -7.40 3.01 -1.60
N ILE A 73 -8.24 2.10 -1.16
CA ILE A 73 -8.38 0.78 -1.77
C ILE A 73 -9.30 0.89 -2.99
N ILE A 74 -8.91 0.26 -4.11
CA ILE A 74 -9.76 0.09 -5.29
C ILE A 74 -10.34 -1.32 -5.32
N GLN A 75 -9.46 -2.32 -5.17
CA GLN A 75 -9.80 -3.73 -5.38
C GLN A 75 -9.10 -4.63 -4.37
N LEU A 76 -9.87 -5.57 -3.82
CA LEU A 76 -9.38 -6.73 -3.08
C LEU A 76 -9.18 -7.88 -4.08
N MET A 77 -7.98 -8.44 -4.12
CA MET A 77 -7.62 -9.48 -5.10
C MET A 77 -7.70 -10.90 -4.51
N GLU A 78 -7.19 -11.11 -3.29
CA GLU A 78 -7.17 -12.42 -2.62
C GLU A 78 -7.18 -12.26 -1.09
N GLN A 79 -7.78 -13.23 -0.40
CA GLN A 79 -7.83 -13.39 1.07
C GLN A 79 -7.21 -14.73 1.48
#